data_AF-A2F186-F1
#
_entry.id   AF-A2F186-F1
#
_cell.length_a   1.000
_cell.length_b   1.000
_cell.length_c   1.000
_cell.angle_alpha   90.00
_cell.angle_beta   90.00
_cell.angle_gamma   90.00
#
_symmetry.space_group_name_H-M   'P 1'
#
loop_
_entity.id
_entity.type
_entity.pdbx_description
1 polymer ?
#
loop_
_entity_poly.entity_id
_entity_poly.type
_entity_poly.pdbx_seq_one_letter_code
_entity_poly.pdbx_strand_id
1 'polypeptide(L)'
;MSIQRRPAVGMETMWFKPNVNVIGVWRCNSKNDRDAVLDKLCKSFAGLHTHYDNGDFVFQKRDVPVFKIPDEIKNLVDIAKYVDLHCTRKPTTALASIAVAEDAVAIVGSHSVLDGGSLSYFNKLLAENRDIPEIGLNPNTLEPFMEKIKAANYYLPSRPCDESAVRYASKDGPRLTTNPYIITMYENLKKNDFKIYNQKDDKLHGFTESLFASQILSMSAFNGKFGKSGMWKVFGTRPYAEKNYKLTQGQYYSNFNVIPENVTENDTLQTLMKKSDQKRCSMGFIERILG
;
A
#
# COMPACT_ATOMS: atom_id res chain seq x y z
N MET A 1 30.46 -3.29 -1.33
CA MET A 1 29.36 -3.98 -2.04
C MET A 1 29.26 -3.43 -3.44
N SER A 2 29.04 -4.28 -4.43
CA SER A 2 28.83 -3.88 -5.82
C SER A 2 27.52 -3.11 -6.00
N ILE A 3 27.50 -2.19 -6.96
CA ILE A 3 26.29 -1.51 -7.42
C ILE A 3 25.36 -2.57 -8.02
N GLN A 4 24.07 -2.51 -7.66
CA GLN A 4 23.03 -3.36 -8.26
C GLN A 4 22.13 -2.50 -9.15
N ARG A 5 21.72 -3.04 -10.29
CA ARG A 5 20.88 -2.35 -11.27
C ARG A 5 19.84 -3.32 -11.81
N ARG A 6 18.61 -2.86 -11.98
CA ARG A 6 17.58 -3.57 -12.76
C ARG A 6 16.61 -2.59 -13.42
N PRO A 7 15.96 -2.99 -14.53
CA PRO A 7 14.85 -2.23 -15.08
C PRO A 7 13.74 -2.02 -14.07
N ALA A 8 13.22 -0.80 -13.99
CA ALA A 8 12.00 -0.50 -13.28
C ALA A 8 10.80 -1.00 -14.09
N VAL A 9 9.76 -1.47 -13.41
CA VAL A 9 8.52 -1.89 -14.09
C VAL A 9 7.53 -0.72 -14.18
N GLY A 10 6.55 -0.81 -15.10
CA GLY A 10 5.56 0.25 -15.29
C GLY A 10 4.81 0.63 -14.01
N MET A 11 4.46 -0.37 -13.18
CA MET A 11 3.82 -0.17 -11.88
C MET A 11 4.71 0.55 -10.85
N GLU A 12 6.04 0.52 -10.99
CA GLU A 12 6.93 1.25 -10.08
C GLU A 12 7.06 2.72 -10.50
N THR A 13 7.18 2.96 -11.81
CA THR A 13 7.37 4.31 -12.36
C THR A 13 6.09 5.14 -12.39
N MET A 14 4.91 4.50 -12.38
CA MET A 14 3.62 5.21 -12.35
C MET A 14 3.44 6.11 -11.13
N TRP A 15 4.16 5.86 -10.03
CA TRP A 15 4.06 6.63 -8.79
C TRP A 15 4.87 7.94 -8.81
N PHE A 16 5.79 8.10 -9.77
CA PHE A 16 6.68 9.27 -9.82
C PHE A 16 5.97 10.53 -10.27
N LYS A 17 5.20 10.46 -11.37
CA LYS A 17 4.44 11.60 -11.90
C LYS A 17 3.43 12.19 -10.90
N PRO A 18 2.61 11.37 -10.21
CA PRO A 18 1.70 11.89 -9.19
C PRO A 18 2.39 12.18 -7.84
N ASN A 19 3.69 11.92 -7.71
CA ASN A 19 4.46 12.07 -6.46
C ASN A 19 3.79 11.39 -5.26
N VAL A 20 3.35 10.14 -5.44
CA VAL A 20 2.66 9.40 -4.37
C VAL A 20 3.69 8.82 -3.43
N ASN A 21 3.67 9.29 -2.18
CA ASN A 21 4.55 8.84 -1.13
C ASN A 21 3.79 8.07 -0.05
N VAL A 22 4.52 7.22 0.65
CA VAL A 22 4.07 6.52 1.84
C VAL A 22 4.93 6.98 3.00
N ILE A 23 4.30 7.26 4.14
CA ILE A 23 4.96 7.76 5.34
C ILE A 23 4.74 6.79 6.49
N GLY A 24 5.83 6.45 7.19
CA GLY A 24 5.80 5.73 8.45
C GLY A 24 6.39 6.60 9.55
N VAL A 25 5.71 6.70 10.70
CA VAL A 25 6.21 7.43 11.87
C VAL A 25 6.08 6.55 13.10
N TRP A 26 7.17 6.38 13.84
CA TRP A 26 7.21 5.61 15.08
C TRP A 26 7.62 6.51 16.23
N ARG A 27 6.82 6.50 17.30
CA ARG A 27 7.22 7.05 18.59
C ARG A 27 8.12 6.05 19.31
N CYS A 28 9.17 6.56 19.93
CA CYS A 28 10.15 5.82 20.69
C CYS A 28 10.06 6.22 22.17
N ASN A 29 10.37 5.29 23.07
CA ASN A 29 10.25 5.55 24.52
C ASN A 29 11.38 6.44 25.05
N SER A 30 12.50 6.49 24.34
CA SER A 30 13.69 7.26 24.71
C SER A 30 14.49 7.68 23.49
N LYS A 31 15.43 8.62 23.70
CA LYS A 31 16.43 9.01 22.70
C LYS A 31 17.26 7.82 22.20
N ASN A 32 17.64 6.93 23.10
CA ASN A 32 18.43 5.75 22.76
C ASN A 32 17.63 4.77 21.88
N ASP A 33 16.35 4.56 22.19
CA ASP A 33 15.47 3.72 21.37
C ASP A 33 15.28 4.32 19.98
N ARG A 34 15.08 5.64 19.91
CA ARG A 34 15.00 6.37 18.64
C ARG A 34 16.28 6.20 17.82
N ASP A 35 17.44 6.36 18.43
CA ASP A 35 18.73 6.23 17.74
C ASP A 35 18.98 4.79 17.26
N ALA A 36 18.54 3.78 18.03
CA ALA A 36 18.57 2.38 17.63
C ALA A 36 17.63 2.08 16.45
N VAL A 37 16.40 2.62 16.48
CA VAL A 37 15.45 2.50 15.36
C VAL A 37 15.98 3.18 14.10
N LEU A 38 16.53 4.39 14.24
CA LEU A 38 17.16 5.15 13.17
C LEU A 38 18.27 4.33 12.51
N ASP A 39 19.21 3.80 13.30
CA ASP A 39 20.33 3.00 12.81
C ASP A 39 19.85 1.74 12.06
N LYS A 40 18.87 1.02 12.63
CA LYS A 40 18.26 -0.16 11.97
C LYS A 40 17.64 0.19 10.62
N LEU A 41 16.86 1.26 10.54
CA LEU A 41 16.20 1.68 9.31
C LEU A 41 17.21 2.19 8.27
N CYS A 42 18.18 3.02 8.68
CA CYS A 42 19.26 3.49 7.82
C CYS A 42 20.07 2.36 7.20
N LYS A 43 20.29 1.25 7.92
CA LYS A 43 21.03 0.09 7.41
C LYS A 43 20.20 -0.83 6.51
N SER A 44 18.87 -0.79 6.64
CA SER A 44 18.02 -1.91 6.23
C SER A 44 16.80 -1.54 5.40
N PHE A 45 16.56 -0.26 5.15
CA PHE A 45 15.55 0.19 4.20
C PHE A 45 16.18 0.50 2.84
N ALA A 46 16.01 -0.43 1.88
CA ALA A 46 16.62 -0.32 0.55
C ALA A 46 16.25 0.97 -0.21
N GLY A 47 15.08 1.57 0.08
CA GLY A 47 14.64 2.83 -0.55
C GLY A 47 15.60 4.00 -0.29
N LEU A 48 16.27 4.03 0.87
CA LEU A 48 17.27 5.05 1.23
C LEU A 48 18.54 4.95 0.34
N HIS A 49 18.77 3.77 -0.23
CA HIS A 49 19.95 3.42 -1.03
C HIS A 49 19.64 3.21 -2.52
N THR A 50 18.37 3.34 -2.91
CA THR A 50 17.94 3.14 -4.30
C THR A 50 17.58 4.49 -4.93
N HIS A 51 17.95 4.70 -6.18
CA HIS A 51 17.48 5.83 -7.00
C HIS A 51 17.08 5.34 -8.39
N TYR A 52 16.32 6.17 -9.10
CA TYR A 52 15.92 5.94 -10.48
C TYR A 52 16.91 6.62 -11.44
N ASP A 53 17.44 5.86 -12.40
CA ASP A 53 18.37 6.34 -13.42
C ASP A 53 17.97 5.76 -14.78
N ASN A 54 17.48 6.60 -15.68
CA ASN A 54 17.23 6.27 -17.10
C ASN A 54 16.46 4.95 -17.36
N GLY A 55 15.40 4.69 -16.59
CA GLY A 55 14.61 3.46 -16.73
C GLY A 55 14.90 2.40 -15.67
N ASP A 56 16.00 2.53 -14.95
CA ASP A 56 16.47 1.52 -14.00
C ASP A 56 16.35 1.96 -12.55
N PHE A 57 16.15 0.98 -11.66
CA PHE A 57 16.47 1.13 -10.24
C PHE A 57 17.93 0.78 -10.02
N VAL A 58 18.64 1.70 -9.39
CA VAL A 58 20.06 1.57 -9.06
C VAL A 58 20.22 1.62 -7.55
N PHE A 59 20.69 0.51 -6.98
CA PHE A 59 20.96 0.38 -5.56
C PHE A 59 22.47 0.43 -5.31
N GLN A 60 22.83 1.30 -4.38
CA GLN A 60 24.18 1.43 -3.86
C GLN A 60 24.08 1.83 -2.39
N LYS A 61 24.69 1.04 -1.50
CA LYS A 61 24.85 1.45 -0.10
C LYS A 61 25.62 2.78 -0.07
N ARG A 62 25.07 3.73 0.68
CA ARG A 62 25.54 5.12 0.76
C ARG A 62 25.17 5.69 2.11
N ASP A 63 25.85 6.75 2.50
CA ASP A 63 25.47 7.54 3.66
C ASP A 63 24.06 8.10 3.47
N VAL A 64 23.24 7.95 4.50
CA VAL A 64 21.84 8.37 4.49
C VAL A 64 21.74 9.70 5.22
N PRO A 65 21.38 10.80 4.52
CA PRO A 65 21.07 12.06 5.18
C PRO A 65 19.86 11.90 6.10
N VAL A 66 20.02 12.29 7.36
CA VAL A 66 18.95 12.28 8.36
C VAL A 66 18.44 13.71 8.55
N PHE A 67 17.19 13.96 8.18
CA PHE A 67 16.58 15.28 8.34
C PHE A 67 16.17 15.51 9.80
N LYS A 68 16.32 16.75 10.29
CA LYS A 68 15.78 17.15 11.60
C LYS A 68 14.37 17.69 11.43
N ILE A 69 13.44 17.20 12.24
CA ILE A 69 12.10 17.77 12.37
C ILE A 69 12.16 18.91 13.39
N PRO A 70 11.52 20.08 13.13
CA PRO A 70 11.44 21.18 14.08
C PRO A 70 10.92 20.74 15.45
N ASP A 71 11.53 21.26 16.51
CA ASP A 71 11.29 20.77 17.87
C ASP A 71 9.84 21.04 18.33
N GLU A 72 9.12 21.95 17.67
CA GLU A 72 7.72 22.30 17.92
C GLU A 72 6.72 21.25 17.39
N ILE A 73 7.11 20.41 16.43
CA ILE A 73 6.24 19.41 15.80
C ILE A 73 6.32 18.09 16.59
N LYS A 74 5.39 17.87 17.51
CA LYS A 74 5.38 16.68 18.40
C LYS A 74 4.38 15.58 17.99
N ASN A 75 3.30 15.94 17.31
CA ASN A 75 2.25 15.00 16.93
C ASN A 75 2.68 14.15 15.72
N LEU A 76 2.46 12.83 15.76
CA LEU A 76 2.86 11.92 14.68
C LEU A 76 2.23 12.25 13.32
N VAL A 77 1.00 12.76 13.31
CA VAL A 77 0.30 13.19 12.09
C VAL A 77 0.99 14.41 11.49
N ASP A 78 1.37 15.39 12.31
CA ASP A 78 2.02 16.60 11.81
C ASP A 78 3.49 16.34 11.45
N ILE A 79 4.15 15.42 12.15
CA ILE A 79 5.44 14.86 11.72
C ILE A 79 5.31 14.24 10.34
N ALA A 80 4.28 13.40 10.10
CA ALA A 80 4.09 12.76 8.82
C ALA A 80 3.88 13.77 7.68
N LYS A 81 3.04 14.79 7.90
CA LYS A 81 2.82 15.89 6.95
C LYS A 81 4.10 16.67 6.67
N TYR A 82 4.85 17.02 7.71
CA TYR A 82 6.10 17.76 7.58
C TYR A 82 7.12 16.99 6.74
N VAL A 83 7.27 15.70 7.02
CA VAL A 83 8.24 14.84 6.33
C VAL A 83 7.88 14.65 4.85
N ASP A 84 6.59 14.50 4.51
CA ASP A 84 6.15 14.44 3.12
C ASP A 84 6.44 15.75 2.36
N LEU A 85 6.16 16.90 2.99
CA LEU A 85 6.34 18.22 2.37
C LEU A 85 7.81 18.66 2.26
N HIS A 86 8.64 18.30 3.24
CA HIS A 86 9.97 18.92 3.40
C HIS A 86 11.13 17.94 3.32
N CYS A 87 10.89 16.62 3.48
CA CYS A 87 11.96 15.63 3.50
C CYS A 87 11.94 14.69 2.29
N THR A 88 10.93 14.76 1.42
CA THR A 88 10.89 13.97 0.19
C THR A 88 12.05 14.32 -0.74
N ARG A 89 12.55 13.30 -1.45
CA ARG A 89 13.70 13.44 -2.35
C ARG A 89 13.26 13.15 -3.77
N LYS A 90 13.91 13.81 -4.73
CA LYS A 90 13.72 13.49 -6.15
C LYS A 90 14.06 12.01 -6.39
N PRO A 91 13.27 11.27 -7.19
CA PRO A 91 13.54 9.86 -7.48
C PRO A 91 14.95 9.59 -8.02
N THR A 92 15.54 10.55 -8.74
CA THR A 92 16.91 10.49 -9.27
C THR A 92 18.00 10.61 -8.21
N THR A 93 17.66 11.05 -7.00
CA THR A 93 18.58 11.16 -5.87
C THR A 93 18.44 9.97 -4.94
N ALA A 94 17.23 9.73 -4.44
CA ALA A 94 16.87 8.55 -3.65
C ALA A 94 15.36 8.36 -3.68
N LEU A 95 14.91 7.11 -3.59
CA LEU A 95 13.49 6.77 -3.56
C LEU A 95 12.87 6.91 -2.17
N ALA A 96 13.67 7.17 -1.14
CA ALA A 96 13.20 7.47 0.20
C ALA A 96 14.16 8.38 0.99
N SER A 97 13.67 8.87 2.12
CA SER A 97 14.40 9.62 3.13
C SER A 97 13.92 9.27 4.54
N ILE A 98 14.69 9.73 5.52
CA ILE A 98 14.44 9.50 6.94
C ILE A 98 14.66 10.80 7.71
N ALA A 99 13.81 11.03 8.70
CA ALA A 99 13.85 12.21 9.55
C ALA A 99 13.68 11.81 11.01
N VAL A 100 14.20 12.64 11.92
CA VAL A 100 14.10 12.43 13.36
C VAL A 100 13.53 13.65 14.05
N ALA A 101 12.63 13.39 14.99
CA ALA A 101 12.23 14.33 16.03
C ALA A 101 12.94 13.95 17.34
N GLU A 102 12.60 14.64 18.43
CA GLU A 102 13.15 14.33 19.75
C GLU A 102 12.90 12.88 20.17
N ASP A 103 11.66 12.39 20.02
CA ASP A 103 11.18 11.08 20.48
C ASP A 103 10.62 10.21 19.35
N ALA A 104 10.85 10.56 18.08
CA ALA A 104 10.27 9.84 16.95
C ALA A 104 11.21 9.71 15.75
N VAL A 105 11.01 8.65 14.98
CA VAL A 105 11.64 8.42 13.68
C VAL A 105 10.55 8.38 12.61
N ALA A 106 10.78 9.07 11.51
CA ALA A 106 9.88 9.11 10.38
C ALA A 106 10.61 8.72 9.09
N ILE A 107 9.99 7.88 8.26
CA ILE A 107 10.45 7.63 6.89
C ILE A 107 9.40 8.12 5.92
N VAL A 108 9.86 8.65 4.79
CA VAL A 108 9.01 8.87 3.62
C VAL A 108 9.67 8.24 2.41
N GLY A 109 8.91 7.49 1.63
CA GLY A 109 9.38 6.86 0.42
C GLY A 109 8.35 6.96 -0.68
N SER A 110 8.82 7.01 -1.92
CA SER A 110 7.95 6.80 -3.06
C SER A 110 7.22 5.47 -2.89
N HIS A 111 5.94 5.44 -3.27
CA HIS A 111 5.14 4.23 -3.19
C HIS A 111 5.80 3.06 -3.95
N SER A 112 6.66 3.34 -4.94
CA SER A 112 7.43 2.34 -5.67
C SER A 112 8.37 1.48 -4.80
N VAL A 113 8.76 1.94 -3.61
CA VAL A 113 9.68 1.21 -2.70
C VAL A 113 9.16 1.09 -1.27
N LEU A 114 8.05 1.74 -0.94
CA LEU A 114 7.45 1.71 0.38
C LEU A 114 5.93 1.59 0.26
N ASP A 115 5.34 0.61 0.91
CA ASP A 115 3.89 0.40 0.97
C ASP A 115 3.44 0.02 2.38
N GLY A 116 2.12 -0.14 2.59
CA GLY A 116 1.57 -0.56 3.88
C GLY A 116 2.07 -1.93 4.35
N GLY A 117 2.42 -2.84 3.42
CA GLY A 117 3.00 -4.14 3.75
C GLY A 117 4.44 -4.03 4.25
N SER A 118 5.25 -3.15 3.67
CA SER A 118 6.60 -2.82 4.16
C SER A 118 6.54 -2.15 5.53
N LEU A 119 5.62 -1.20 5.74
CA LEU A 119 5.42 -0.57 7.05
C LEU A 119 5.00 -1.58 8.12
N SER A 120 4.06 -2.48 7.79
CA SER A 120 3.65 -3.56 8.69
C SER A 120 4.82 -4.49 9.04
N TYR A 121 5.66 -4.82 8.05
CA TYR A 121 6.84 -5.64 8.24
C TYR A 121 7.88 -4.96 9.15
N PHE A 122 8.20 -3.68 8.90
CA PHE A 122 9.09 -2.90 9.77
C PHE A 122 8.54 -2.80 11.18
N ASN A 123 7.25 -2.48 11.33
CA ASN A 123 6.61 -2.37 12.64
C ASN A 123 6.74 -3.66 13.44
N LYS A 124 6.52 -4.82 12.79
CA LYS A 124 6.70 -6.13 13.42
C LYS A 124 8.14 -6.33 13.90
N LEU A 125 9.12 -6.10 13.03
CA LEU A 125 10.53 -6.30 13.38
C LEU A 125 11.00 -5.36 14.49
N LEU A 126 10.60 -4.09 14.43
CA LEU A 126 10.95 -3.09 15.43
C LEU A 126 10.30 -3.42 16.78
N ALA A 127 9.01 -3.78 16.80
CA ALA A 127 8.31 -4.17 18.03
C ALA A 127 8.89 -5.44 18.68
N GLU A 128 9.36 -6.39 17.87
CA GLU A 128 10.03 -7.62 18.33
C GLU A 128 11.54 -7.41 18.61
N ASN A 129 12.05 -6.19 18.46
CA ASN A 129 13.48 -5.85 18.52
C ASN A 129 14.39 -6.73 17.64
N ARG A 130 13.86 -7.23 16.52
CA ARG A 130 14.61 -8.05 15.57
C ARG A 130 15.46 -7.19 14.65
N ASP A 131 16.48 -7.82 14.07
CA ASP A 131 17.22 -7.22 12.96
C ASP A 131 16.37 -7.19 11.70
N ILE A 132 16.57 -6.14 10.91
CA ILE A 132 15.98 -6.03 9.59
C ILE A 132 16.96 -6.64 8.58
N PRO A 133 16.52 -7.59 7.73
CA PRO A 133 17.42 -8.34 6.84
C PRO A 133 18.23 -7.48 5.86
N GLU A 134 19.27 -8.09 5.28
CA GLU A 134 20.15 -7.45 4.31
C GLU A 134 19.40 -6.82 3.11
N ILE A 135 19.85 -5.62 2.73
CA ILE A 135 19.29 -4.81 1.65
C ILE A 135 19.93 -5.06 0.29
N GLY A 136 19.13 -4.81 -0.74
CA GLY A 136 19.51 -4.79 -2.14
C GLY A 136 18.27 -4.68 -3.01
N LEU A 137 18.42 -4.86 -4.31
CA LEU A 137 17.30 -4.98 -5.25
C LEU A 137 16.78 -6.40 -5.30
N ASN A 138 15.46 -6.55 -5.36
CA ASN A 138 14.86 -7.76 -5.90
C ASN A 138 15.08 -7.82 -7.42
N PRO A 139 15.17 -9.03 -8.01
CA PRO A 139 15.13 -9.17 -9.45
C PRO A 139 13.82 -8.59 -10.00
N ASN A 140 13.85 -8.15 -11.26
CA ASN A 140 12.62 -7.81 -11.96
C ASN A 140 11.82 -9.11 -12.18
N THR A 141 10.59 -9.13 -11.65
CA THR A 141 9.72 -10.30 -11.71
C THR A 141 8.69 -10.24 -12.82
N LEU A 142 8.51 -9.09 -13.46
CA LEU A 142 7.45 -8.89 -14.42
C LEU A 142 7.62 -9.83 -15.60
N GLU A 143 8.79 -9.89 -16.22
CA GLU A 143 9.03 -10.76 -17.38
C GLU A 143 8.85 -12.25 -17.04
N PRO A 144 9.54 -12.83 -16.02
CA PRO A 144 9.30 -14.22 -15.63
C PRO A 144 7.84 -14.52 -15.26
N PHE A 145 7.15 -13.56 -14.63
CA PHE A 145 5.75 -13.72 -14.27
C PHE A 145 4.82 -13.64 -15.48
N MET A 146 5.10 -12.76 -16.43
CA MET A 146 4.35 -12.64 -17.68
C MET A 146 4.49 -13.91 -18.54
N GLU A 147 5.64 -14.57 -18.53
CA GLU A 147 5.82 -15.88 -19.17
C GLU A 147 4.94 -16.95 -18.52
N LYS A 148 4.96 -17.05 -17.17
CA LYS A 148 4.08 -17.97 -16.42
C LYS A 148 2.60 -17.70 -16.72
N ILE A 149 2.20 -16.44 -16.76
CA ILE A 149 0.86 -15.98 -17.12
C ILE A 149 0.48 -16.48 -18.52
N LYS A 150 1.30 -16.20 -19.54
CA LYS A 150 1.03 -16.64 -20.92
C LYS A 150 0.93 -18.17 -21.02
N ALA A 151 1.71 -18.89 -20.23
CA ALA A 151 1.69 -20.35 -20.18
C ALA A 151 0.46 -20.94 -19.47
N ALA A 152 -0.19 -20.19 -18.57
CA ALA A 152 -1.30 -20.69 -17.74
C ALA A 152 -2.63 -20.93 -18.49
N ASN A 153 -2.66 -20.76 -19.82
CA ASN A 153 -3.83 -20.89 -20.70
C ASN A 153 -5.14 -20.40 -20.03
N TYR A 154 -5.21 -19.09 -19.80
CA TYR A 154 -6.30 -18.48 -19.04
C TYR A 154 -6.89 -17.28 -19.78
N TYR A 155 -8.16 -17.00 -19.52
CA TYR A 155 -8.85 -15.84 -20.07
C TYR A 155 -8.73 -14.66 -19.10
N LEU A 156 -8.06 -13.59 -19.53
CA LEU A 156 -8.11 -12.29 -18.87
C LEU A 156 -9.16 -11.43 -19.60
N PRO A 157 -10.30 -11.06 -18.97
CA PRO A 157 -11.27 -10.18 -19.62
C PRO A 157 -10.64 -8.83 -19.96
N SER A 158 -10.91 -8.33 -21.17
CA SER A 158 -10.29 -7.13 -21.74
C SER A 158 -10.55 -5.84 -20.95
N ARG A 159 -11.59 -5.82 -20.11
CA ARG A 159 -11.84 -4.76 -19.13
C ARG A 159 -12.28 -5.43 -17.84
N PRO A 160 -11.57 -5.22 -16.72
CA PRO A 160 -11.92 -5.90 -15.48
C PRO A 160 -13.19 -5.29 -14.85
N CYS A 161 -13.69 -4.16 -15.34
CA CYS A 161 -14.93 -3.51 -14.90
C CYS A 161 -15.65 -2.76 -16.02
N ASP A 162 -16.96 -2.59 -15.88
CA ASP A 162 -17.77 -1.68 -16.70
C ASP A 162 -17.46 -0.23 -16.27
N GLU A 163 -16.82 0.54 -17.14
CA GLU A 163 -16.41 1.92 -16.87
C GLU A 163 -17.58 2.84 -16.49
N SER A 164 -18.79 2.55 -16.99
CA SER A 164 -20.01 3.30 -16.68
C SER A 164 -20.59 2.96 -15.30
N ALA A 165 -20.10 1.88 -14.67
CA ALA A 165 -20.47 1.47 -13.32
C ALA A 165 -19.46 1.94 -12.25
N VAL A 166 -18.17 2.10 -12.61
CA VAL A 166 -17.11 2.48 -11.66
C VAL A 166 -16.77 3.97 -11.63
N ARG A 167 -17.19 4.77 -12.61
CA ARG A 167 -16.93 6.21 -12.63
C ARG A 167 -18.15 6.95 -12.08
N TYR A 168 -17.97 7.61 -10.94
CA TYR A 168 -18.89 8.65 -10.49
C TYR A 168 -18.86 9.80 -11.50
N ALA A 169 -19.98 10.02 -12.20
CA ALA A 169 -20.21 11.24 -12.95
C ALA A 169 -20.89 12.23 -12.00
N SER A 170 -20.10 12.97 -11.22
CA SER A 170 -20.67 14.05 -10.42
C SER A 170 -21.47 14.99 -11.31
N LYS A 171 -22.68 15.36 -10.88
CA LYS A 171 -23.39 16.49 -11.47
C LYS A 171 -23.03 17.82 -10.79
N ASP A 172 -22.21 17.76 -9.73
CA ASP A 172 -21.74 18.91 -8.97
C ASP A 172 -20.54 19.54 -9.69
N GLY A 173 -20.84 20.47 -10.61
CA GLY A 173 -19.85 21.21 -11.40
C GLY A 173 -18.72 21.81 -10.56
N PRO A 174 -19.02 22.52 -9.45
CA PRO A 174 -17.99 23.01 -8.52
C PRO A 174 -17.02 21.92 -8.04
N ARG A 175 -17.53 20.77 -7.60
CA ARG A 175 -16.71 19.64 -7.08
C ARG A 175 -15.84 18.98 -8.16
N LEU A 176 -16.26 19.02 -9.43
CA LEU A 176 -15.47 18.55 -10.57
C LEU A 176 -14.34 19.52 -10.95
N THR A 177 -14.47 20.80 -10.58
CA THR A 177 -13.50 21.86 -10.91
C THR A 177 -12.54 22.19 -9.77
N THR A 178 -12.83 21.73 -8.54
CA THR A 178 -11.89 21.82 -7.43
C THR A 178 -10.70 20.88 -7.67
N ASN A 179 -9.49 21.44 -7.62
CA ASN A 179 -8.22 20.71 -7.74
C ASN A 179 -8.26 19.48 -6.82
N PRO A 180 -8.00 18.25 -7.30
CA PRO A 180 -8.10 17.02 -6.53
C PRO A 180 -6.94 16.92 -5.53
N TYR A 181 -6.87 17.83 -4.56
CA TYR A 181 -6.29 17.49 -3.29
C TYR A 181 -7.25 16.49 -2.67
N ILE A 182 -6.82 15.24 -2.57
CA ILE A 182 -7.45 14.30 -1.65
C ILE A 182 -7.43 15.01 -0.31
N ILE A 183 -8.58 15.51 0.14
CA ILE A 183 -8.76 16.03 1.49
C ILE A 183 -8.35 14.86 2.38
N THR A 184 -7.24 14.99 3.08
CA THR A 184 -6.79 13.92 3.96
C THR A 184 -7.88 13.67 4.99
N MET A 185 -8.55 12.53 4.88
CA MET A 185 -9.61 12.12 5.81
C MET A 185 -8.95 11.38 6.97
N TYR A 186 -9.12 11.92 8.18
CA TYR A 186 -8.69 11.28 9.41
C TYR A 186 -9.93 10.83 10.17
N GLU A 187 -10.05 9.52 10.37
CA GLU A 187 -11.16 8.90 11.09
C GLU A 187 -10.59 8.09 12.25
N ASN A 188 -11.06 8.36 13.47
CA ASN A 188 -10.74 7.55 14.64
C ASN A 188 -11.84 6.52 14.82
N LEU A 189 -11.58 5.30 14.37
CA LEU A 189 -12.55 4.20 14.43
C LEU A 189 -12.24 3.32 15.64
N LYS A 190 -13.18 3.17 16.57
CA LYS A 190 -13.02 2.21 17.69
C LYS A 190 -13.62 0.88 17.27
N LYS A 191 -12.97 -0.23 17.64
CA LYS A 191 -13.49 -1.58 17.38
C LYS A 191 -14.94 -1.76 17.86
N ASN A 192 -15.29 -1.17 19.00
CA ASN A 192 -16.63 -1.22 19.58
C ASN A 192 -17.70 -0.47 18.76
N ASP A 193 -17.31 0.41 17.84
CA ASP A 193 -18.23 1.15 16.98
C ASP A 193 -18.76 0.27 15.83
N PHE A 194 -18.10 -0.86 15.56
CA PHE A 194 -18.47 -1.76 14.47
C PHE A 194 -19.47 -2.82 14.95
N LYS A 195 -20.61 -2.94 14.24
CA LYS A 195 -21.56 -4.04 14.46
C LYS A 195 -20.98 -5.44 14.25
N ILE A 196 -19.89 -5.53 13.51
CA ILE A 196 -19.15 -6.76 13.22
C ILE A 196 -18.08 -7.08 14.27
N TYR A 197 -17.93 -6.26 15.30
CA TYR A 197 -17.03 -6.53 16.41
C TYR A 197 -17.64 -7.54 17.38
N ASN A 198 -16.92 -8.63 17.63
CA ASN A 198 -17.28 -9.64 18.59
C ASN A 198 -16.44 -9.47 19.85
N GLN A 199 -17.11 -9.12 20.95
CA GLN A 199 -16.48 -8.92 22.25
C GLN A 199 -15.91 -10.21 22.86
N LYS A 200 -16.41 -11.38 22.46
CA LYS A 200 -15.98 -12.67 23.05
C LYS A 200 -14.56 -13.05 22.62
N ASP A 201 -14.19 -12.76 21.36
CA ASP A 201 -12.89 -13.11 20.80
C ASP A 201 -12.03 -11.89 20.42
N ASP A 202 -12.52 -10.69 20.75
CA ASP A 202 -11.87 -9.40 20.49
C ASP A 202 -11.51 -9.18 19.00
N LYS A 203 -12.42 -9.54 18.09
CA LYS A 203 -12.18 -9.50 16.64
C LYS A 203 -13.32 -8.86 15.85
N LEU A 204 -12.96 -8.28 14.70
CA LEU A 204 -13.91 -7.82 13.67
C LEU A 204 -14.15 -8.96 12.67
N HIS A 205 -15.39 -9.45 12.58
CA HIS A 205 -15.77 -10.53 11.69
C HIS A 205 -16.39 -9.99 10.40
N GLY A 206 -15.73 -10.20 9.26
CA GLY A 206 -16.26 -9.75 7.97
C GLY A 206 -15.99 -8.27 7.66
N PHE A 207 -14.91 -7.69 8.22
CA PHE A 207 -14.57 -6.27 8.01
C PHE A 207 -14.36 -5.90 6.55
N THR A 208 -13.67 -6.76 5.80
CA THR A 208 -13.40 -6.51 4.37
C THR A 208 -14.70 -6.50 3.57
N GLU A 209 -15.58 -7.46 3.84
CA GLU A 209 -16.87 -7.65 3.17
C GLU A 209 -17.83 -6.50 3.51
N SER A 210 -17.81 -6.04 4.75
CA SER A 210 -18.58 -4.88 5.21
C SER A 210 -18.11 -3.60 4.51
N LEU A 211 -16.80 -3.39 4.41
CA LEU A 211 -16.22 -2.27 3.67
C LEU A 211 -16.57 -2.34 2.18
N PHE A 212 -16.61 -3.55 1.62
CA PHE A 212 -16.94 -3.71 0.21
C PHE A 212 -18.41 -3.38 -0.06
N ALA A 213 -19.29 -3.91 0.77
CA ALA A 213 -20.71 -3.60 0.69
C ALA A 213 -20.96 -2.09 0.87
N SER A 214 -20.29 -1.42 1.81
CA SER A 214 -20.48 0.02 2.03
C SER A 214 -20.06 0.86 0.83
N GLN A 215 -18.94 0.52 0.18
CA GLN A 215 -18.49 1.23 -1.03
C GLN A 215 -19.42 0.98 -2.22
N ILE A 216 -19.85 -0.27 -2.45
CA ILE A 216 -20.79 -0.63 -3.52
C ILE A 216 -22.13 0.09 -3.32
N LEU A 217 -22.67 0.09 -2.10
CA LEU A 217 -23.91 0.77 -1.76
C LEU A 217 -23.78 2.29 -1.90
N SER A 218 -22.66 2.87 -1.46
CA SER A 218 -22.40 4.30 -1.62
C SER A 218 -22.34 4.69 -3.10
N MET A 219 -21.61 3.95 -3.93
CA MET A 219 -21.58 4.16 -5.38
C MET A 219 -22.96 4.04 -6.01
N SER A 220 -23.74 3.04 -5.59
CA SER A 220 -25.10 2.81 -6.11
C SER A 220 -26.03 3.97 -5.74
N ALA A 221 -25.95 4.46 -4.50
CA ALA A 221 -26.69 5.62 -4.03
C ALA A 221 -26.31 6.90 -4.78
N PHE A 222 -25.01 7.16 -4.96
CA PHE A 222 -24.52 8.31 -5.73
C PHE A 222 -24.97 8.28 -7.20
N ASN A 223 -25.07 7.09 -7.79
CA ASN A 223 -25.49 6.93 -9.17
C ASN A 223 -27.01 6.83 -9.34
N GLY A 224 -27.77 6.78 -8.23
CA GLY A 224 -29.23 6.58 -8.25
C GLY A 224 -29.67 5.25 -8.86
N LYS A 225 -28.78 4.25 -8.92
CA LYS A 225 -29.07 2.91 -9.45
C LYS A 225 -28.27 1.85 -8.71
N PHE A 226 -28.94 0.78 -8.30
CA PHE A 226 -28.28 -0.44 -7.85
C PHE A 226 -28.06 -1.34 -9.08
N GLY A 227 -26.79 -1.61 -9.42
CA GLY A 227 -26.45 -2.29 -10.68
C GLY A 227 -25.18 -3.13 -10.58
N LYS A 228 -24.52 -3.39 -11.72
CA LYS A 228 -23.25 -4.13 -11.82
C LYS A 228 -22.06 -3.30 -11.28
N SER A 229 -22.18 -2.83 -10.05
CA SER A 229 -21.15 -2.13 -9.31
C SER A 229 -20.20 -3.15 -8.70
N GLY A 230 -18.92 -2.81 -8.68
CA GLY A 230 -17.89 -3.64 -8.08
C GLY A 230 -16.73 -2.79 -7.62
N MET A 231 -15.72 -3.47 -7.11
CA MET A 231 -14.58 -2.83 -6.50
C MET A 231 -13.28 -3.40 -6.99
N TRP A 232 -12.29 -2.53 -7.03
CA TRP A 232 -10.90 -2.91 -7.18
C TRP A 232 -10.36 -3.32 -5.80
N LYS A 233 -9.92 -4.57 -5.67
CA LYS A 233 -9.27 -5.08 -4.45
C LYS A 233 -7.80 -5.30 -4.72
N VAL A 234 -6.98 -4.86 -3.78
CA VAL A 234 -5.56 -5.18 -3.70
C VAL A 234 -5.36 -6.24 -2.61
N PHE A 235 -4.50 -7.23 -2.86
CA PHE A 235 -4.08 -8.19 -1.85
C PHE A 235 -2.56 -8.29 -1.80
N GLY A 236 -2.02 -8.43 -0.59
CA GLY A 236 -0.58 -8.54 -0.38
C GLY A 236 -0.04 -9.88 -0.85
N THR A 237 0.98 -9.85 -1.71
CA THR A 237 1.66 -11.06 -2.20
C THR A 237 2.90 -11.42 -1.38
N ARG A 238 3.25 -10.59 -0.38
CA ARG A 238 4.42 -10.77 0.49
C ARG A 238 4.52 -12.16 1.14
N PRO A 239 3.44 -12.78 1.66
CA PRO A 239 3.51 -14.13 2.24
C PRO A 239 3.83 -15.23 1.23
N TYR A 240 3.62 -14.97 -0.06
CA TYR A 240 3.84 -15.89 -1.17
C TYR A 240 5.15 -15.60 -1.91
N ALA A 241 5.97 -14.67 -1.41
CA ALA A 241 7.25 -14.35 -2.00
C ALA A 241 8.23 -15.53 -1.84
N GLU A 242 9.02 -15.82 -2.87
CA GLU A 242 10.06 -16.84 -2.80
C GLU A 242 11.10 -16.49 -1.71
N LYS A 243 11.73 -17.50 -1.11
CA LYS A 243 12.59 -17.36 0.08
C LYS A 243 13.73 -16.33 -0.06
N ASN A 244 14.19 -16.08 -1.29
CA ASN A 244 15.29 -15.18 -1.62
C ASN A 244 14.84 -13.73 -1.87
N TYR A 245 13.55 -13.41 -1.78
CA TYR A 245 13.05 -12.07 -1.97
C TYR A 245 13.28 -11.19 -0.74
N LYS A 246 13.77 -9.97 -1.01
CA LYS A 246 14.03 -8.92 -0.03
C LYS A 246 12.73 -8.20 0.32
N LEU A 247 12.11 -8.60 1.42
CA LEU A 247 10.80 -8.09 1.85
C LEU A 247 10.83 -6.65 2.39
N THR A 248 12.01 -6.03 2.47
CA THR A 248 12.19 -4.63 2.84
C THR A 248 11.88 -3.66 1.69
N GLN A 249 11.59 -4.17 0.50
CA GLN A 249 11.08 -3.39 -0.64
C GLN A 249 9.54 -3.41 -0.68
N GLY A 250 8.96 -2.33 -1.21
CA GLY A 250 7.51 -2.23 -1.48
C GLY A 250 7.07 -2.97 -2.74
N GLN A 251 5.81 -2.75 -3.12
CA GLN A 251 5.13 -3.30 -4.29
C GLN A 251 4.92 -4.83 -4.27
N TYR A 252 4.68 -5.39 -3.07
CA TYR A 252 4.27 -6.78 -2.93
C TYR A 252 2.75 -6.90 -2.87
N TYR A 253 2.11 -6.61 -3.99
CA TYR A 253 0.68 -6.81 -4.13
C TYR A 253 0.30 -7.24 -5.54
N SER A 254 -0.90 -7.77 -5.63
CA SER A 254 -1.62 -7.92 -6.88
C SER A 254 -3.06 -7.46 -6.65
N ASN A 255 -3.82 -7.34 -7.71
CA ASN A 255 -5.17 -6.82 -7.64
C ASN A 255 -6.13 -7.64 -8.48
N PHE A 256 -7.39 -7.66 -8.05
CA PHE A 256 -8.49 -8.25 -8.78
C PHE A 256 -9.77 -7.49 -8.49
N ASN A 257 -10.76 -7.65 -9.36
CA ASN A 257 -12.05 -6.99 -9.19
C ASN A 257 -13.02 -7.91 -8.45
N VAL A 258 -13.69 -7.34 -7.46
CA VAL A 258 -14.78 -7.95 -6.72
C VAL A 258 -16.07 -7.39 -7.29
N ILE A 259 -16.85 -8.23 -7.96
CA ILE A 259 -18.15 -7.88 -8.52
C ILE A 259 -19.14 -8.89 -7.94
N PRO A 260 -20.06 -8.48 -7.04
CA PRO A 260 -21.11 -9.34 -6.55
C PRO A 260 -22.02 -9.73 -7.71
N GLU A 261 -22.16 -11.04 -7.95
CA GLU A 261 -23.02 -11.56 -9.02
C GLU A 261 -24.41 -11.89 -8.47
N ASN A 262 -25.44 -11.59 -9.27
CA ASN A 262 -26.84 -11.87 -8.96
C ASN A 262 -27.30 -11.28 -7.63
N VAL A 263 -26.89 -10.03 -7.36
CA VAL A 263 -27.40 -9.23 -6.22
C VAL A 263 -28.27 -8.10 -6.78
N THR A 264 -29.40 -7.86 -6.13
CA THR A 264 -30.40 -6.85 -6.46
C THR A 264 -30.65 -5.92 -5.27
N GLU A 265 -31.37 -4.82 -5.48
CA GLU A 265 -31.75 -3.89 -4.42
C GLU A 265 -32.68 -4.50 -3.35
N ASN A 266 -33.32 -5.64 -3.66
CA ASN A 266 -34.17 -6.37 -2.73
C ASN A 266 -33.41 -7.36 -1.84
N ASP A 267 -32.12 -7.57 -2.11
CA ASP A 267 -31.28 -8.46 -1.32
C ASP A 267 -30.83 -7.84 0.00
N THR A 268 -30.63 -8.68 1.01
CA THR A 268 -30.10 -8.21 2.30
C THR A 268 -28.63 -7.81 2.18
N LEU A 269 -28.17 -6.94 3.08
CA LEU A 269 -26.75 -6.62 3.24
C LEU A 269 -25.88 -7.88 3.43
N GLN A 270 -26.40 -8.87 4.16
CA GLN A 270 -25.70 -10.14 4.39
C GLN A 270 -25.52 -10.94 3.08
N THR A 271 -26.52 -10.94 2.20
CA THR A 271 -26.42 -11.55 0.86
C THR A 271 -25.33 -10.86 0.05
N LEU A 272 -25.32 -9.52 0.00
CA LEU A 272 -24.30 -8.74 -0.70
C LEU A 272 -22.89 -9.03 -0.16
N MET A 273 -22.71 -9.06 1.15
CA MET A 273 -21.43 -9.39 1.78
C MET A 273 -20.95 -10.80 1.42
N LYS A 274 -21.85 -11.81 1.51
CA LYS A 274 -21.53 -13.21 1.16
C LYS A 274 -21.15 -13.35 -0.31
N LYS A 275 -21.85 -12.66 -1.22
CA LYS A 275 -21.57 -12.69 -2.67
C LYS A 275 -20.28 -11.95 -3.03
N SER A 276 -19.90 -10.94 -2.25
CA SER A 276 -18.60 -10.25 -2.38
C SER A 276 -17.43 -11.15 -1.97
N ASP A 277 -17.64 -12.07 -1.02
CA ASP A 277 -16.60 -13.00 -0.53
C ASP A 277 -16.42 -14.23 -1.44
N GLN A 278 -17.43 -14.65 -2.22
CA GLN A 278 -17.35 -15.86 -3.07
C GLN A 278 -16.21 -15.85 -4.11
N LYS A 279 -15.64 -14.69 -4.47
CA LYS A 279 -14.42 -14.59 -5.31
C LYS A 279 -13.09 -14.70 -4.54
N ARG A 280 -13.09 -14.83 -3.21
CA ARG A 280 -11.93 -15.37 -2.49
C ARG A 280 -11.60 -16.80 -2.97
N CYS A 281 -12.60 -17.62 -3.31
CA CYS A 281 -12.34 -19.01 -3.73
C CYS A 281 -11.62 -19.12 -5.09
N SER A 282 -11.70 -18.11 -5.96
CA SER A 282 -10.88 -18.04 -7.18
C SER A 282 -9.40 -17.70 -6.91
N MET A 283 -9.02 -17.38 -5.67
CA MET A 283 -7.60 -17.33 -5.26
C MET A 283 -6.90 -18.67 -5.42
N GLY A 284 -7.63 -19.80 -5.48
CA GLY A 284 -7.05 -21.09 -5.83
C GLY A 284 -6.34 -21.11 -7.20
N PHE A 285 -6.65 -20.18 -8.11
CA PHE A 285 -5.93 -20.02 -9.37
C PHE A 285 -4.60 -19.27 -9.19
N ILE A 286 -4.58 -18.22 -8.37
CA ILE A 286 -3.36 -17.46 -8.06
C ILE A 286 -2.42 -18.29 -7.19
N GLU A 287 -2.95 -19.01 -6.20
CA GLU A 287 -2.18 -19.94 -5.36
C GLU A 287 -1.60 -21.12 -6.17
N ARG A 288 -2.25 -21.54 -7.26
CA ARG A 288 -1.72 -22.54 -8.21
C ARG A 288 -0.63 -22.00 -9.16
N ILE A 289 -0.59 -20.68 -9.38
CA ILE A 289 0.44 -20.03 -10.22
C ILE A 289 1.65 -19.60 -9.38
N LEU A 290 1.41 -19.21 -8.12
CA LEU A 290 2.44 -18.75 -7.18
C LEU A 290 3.05 -19.88 -6.33
N GLY A 291 2.46 -21.08 -6.36
CA GLY A 291 2.95 -22.30 -5.71
C GLY A 291 3.89 -23.11 -6.59
#